data_AF-A0A5B6ZTE6-F1
#
_entry.id   AF-A0A5B6ZTE6-F1
#
_cell.length_a   1.000
_cell.length_b   1.000
_cell.length_c   1.000
_cell.angle_alpha   90.00
_cell.angle_beta   90.00
_cell.angle_gamma   90.00
#
_symmetry.space_group_name_H-M   'P 1'
#
loop_
_entity.id
_entity.type
_entity.pdbx_description
1 polymer ?
#
loop_
_entity_poly.entity_id
_entity_poly.type
_entity_poly.pdbx_seq_one_letter_code
_entity_poly.pdbx_strand_id
1 'polypeptide(L)'
;MSDLEFFLVLLPSILSLLVVFNLIIKRKQNTLNLPPGNMGLPFLGETIGYLKPYSATSIGEFMEQHISRYGKIYKSNLFGEPTIVSADGGLNKFILQNEGRLFECSYPRSIGGILGKWSMLVLVGDMHRDMRIISLNFLSNARLRTHLLPEVEKHTLLVLSSWKENSIICSQDEAKKFTFNLMAKHIMSLDPGKPETERLKKEYITFMKGVVSAPLNLPGTAYRKALQSRSIILKYIERKMEERIQKMREGSEKLEDNDLLGWVLKHSDLYKEQILDLVLSLLFAGHETSSVSIALAIYFLQACPTAVQQLREE
;
A
#
# COMPACT_ATOMS: atom_id res chain seq x y z
N MET A 1 -38.28 33.58 14.52
CA MET A 1 -38.30 32.38 13.65
C MET A 1 -37.44 31.33 14.30
N SER A 2 -38.01 30.17 14.60
CA SER A 2 -37.25 29.08 15.21
C SER A 2 -36.24 28.53 14.22
N ASP A 3 -35.12 27.96 14.69
CA ASP A 3 -34.11 27.35 13.81
C ASP A 3 -34.72 26.33 12.83
N LEU A 4 -35.83 25.70 13.22
CA LEU A 4 -36.60 24.76 12.41
C LEU A 4 -37.25 25.40 11.17
N GLU A 5 -37.77 26.62 11.30
CA GLU A 5 -38.38 27.36 10.18
C GLU A 5 -37.33 27.77 9.13
N PHE A 6 -36.12 28.11 9.59
CA PHE A 6 -35.02 28.47 8.70
C PHE A 6 -34.54 27.27 7.87
N PHE A 7 -34.45 26.08 8.48
CA PHE A 7 -34.13 24.84 7.77
C PHE A 7 -35.22 24.42 6.77
N LEU A 8 -36.50 24.60 7.13
CA LEU A 8 -37.64 24.30 6.25
C LEU A 8 -37.67 25.17 4.99
N VAL A 9 -37.20 26.42 5.06
CA VAL A 9 -37.16 27.33 3.91
C VAL A 9 -35.95 27.08 3.00
N LEU A 10 -34.82 26.58 3.53
CA LEU A 10 -33.61 26.34 2.74
C LEU A 10 -33.60 24.97 2.04
N LEU A 11 -34.29 23.97 2.58
CA LEU A 11 -34.31 22.61 2.04
C LEU A 11 -34.76 22.55 0.56
N PRO A 12 -35.84 23.24 0.12
CA PRO A 12 -36.29 23.20 -1.28
C PRO A 12 -35.28 23.83 -2.24
N SER A 13 -34.61 24.90 -1.80
CA SER A 13 -33.58 25.62 -2.55
C SER A 13 -32.34 24.76 -2.79
N ILE A 14 -31.91 24.02 -1.75
CA ILE A 14 -30.80 23.06 -1.82
C ILE A 14 -31.17 21.88 -2.74
N LEU A 15 -32.39 21.34 -2.61
CA LEU A 15 -32.90 20.28 -3.48
C LEU A 15 -32.97 20.73 -4.95
N SER A 16 -33.45 21.95 -5.21
CA SER A 16 -33.50 22.53 -6.55
C SER A 16 -32.10 22.72 -7.14
N LEU A 17 -31.14 23.21 -6.35
CA LEU A 17 -29.74 23.31 -6.77
C LEU A 17 -29.13 21.94 -7.10
N LEU A 18 -29.41 20.92 -6.29
CA LEU A 18 -28.96 19.54 -6.54
C LEU A 18 -29.59 18.95 -7.83
N VAL A 19 -30.87 19.23 -8.08
CA VAL A 19 -31.56 18.78 -9.31
C VAL A 19 -31.00 19.49 -10.53
N VAL A 20 -30.84 20.82 -10.49
CA VAL A 20 -30.26 21.61 -11.59
C VAL A 20 -28.80 21.20 -11.85
N PHE A 21 -28.01 20.97 -10.79
CA PHE A 21 -26.64 20.47 -10.91
C PHE A 21 -26.60 19.08 -11.57
N ASN A 22 -27.48 18.15 -11.16
CA ASN A 22 -27.61 16.84 -11.79
C ASN A 22 -28.05 16.92 -13.26
N LEU A 23 -28.95 17.84 -13.60
CA LEU A 23 -29.41 18.05 -14.98
C LEU A 23 -28.31 18.66 -15.86
N ILE A 24 -27.51 19.59 -15.35
CA ILE A 24 -26.37 20.18 -16.07
C ILE A 24 -25.28 19.13 -16.29
N ILE A 25 -25.01 18.27 -15.31
CA ILE A 25 -24.09 17.13 -15.46
C ILE A 25 -24.59 16.16 -16.55
N LYS A 26 -25.88 15.84 -16.56
CA LYS A 26 -26.47 14.98 -17.61
C LYS A 26 -26.37 15.61 -19.00
N ARG A 27 -26.51 16.93 -19.13
CA ARG A 27 -26.52 17.63 -20.43
C ARG A 27 -25.14 17.74 -21.10
N LYS A 28 -24.04 17.51 -20.38
CA LYS A 28 -22.66 17.67 -20.88
C LYS A 28 -21.99 16.34 -21.30
N GLN A 29 -22.74 15.24 -21.43
CA GLN A 29 -22.19 13.99 -21.95
C GLN A 29 -22.04 14.06 -23.47
N ASN A 30 -20.82 14.31 -23.93
CA ASN A 30 -20.40 14.12 -25.32
C ASN A 30 -20.74 12.69 -25.82
N THR A 31 -20.91 12.55 -27.13
CA THR A 31 -21.26 11.35 -27.90
C THR A 31 -20.20 10.24 -27.90
N LEU A 32 -19.64 9.92 -26.74
CA LEU A 32 -18.70 8.81 -26.57
C LEU A 32 -19.48 7.55 -26.16
N ASN A 33 -19.18 6.44 -26.83
CA ASN A 33 -19.70 5.11 -26.48
C ASN A 33 -19.03 4.61 -25.19
N LEU A 34 -19.40 5.20 -24.06
CA LEU A 34 -18.90 4.80 -22.74
C LEU A 34 -19.47 3.43 -22.33
N PRO A 35 -18.71 2.65 -21.53
CA PRO A 35 -19.24 1.43 -20.92
C PRO A 35 -20.54 1.69 -20.14
N PRO A 36 -21.44 0.69 -20.04
CA PRO A 36 -22.63 0.77 -19.21
C PRO A 36 -22.23 0.92 -17.73
N GLY A 37 -23.13 1.44 -16.89
CA GLY A 37 -22.88 1.55 -15.44
C GLY A 37 -23.59 2.73 -14.78
N ASN A 38 -23.37 2.88 -13.48
CA ASN A 38 -24.04 3.85 -12.61
C ASN A 38 -23.01 4.81 -11.98
N MET A 39 -23.34 6.10 -11.86
CA MET A 39 -22.42 7.08 -11.24
C MET A 39 -22.60 7.22 -9.73
N GLY A 40 -23.56 6.51 -9.13
CA GLY A 40 -23.80 6.53 -7.68
C GLY A 40 -24.26 7.88 -7.14
N LEU A 41 -23.98 8.13 -5.86
CA LEU A 41 -24.34 9.36 -5.17
C LEU A 41 -23.43 10.53 -5.60
N PRO A 42 -23.91 11.79 -5.54
CA PRO A 42 -23.04 12.95 -5.72
C PRO A 42 -21.84 12.91 -4.77
N PHE A 43 -20.64 13.23 -5.28
CA PHE A 43 -19.34 13.23 -4.59
C PHE A 43 -18.80 11.88 -4.11
N LEU A 44 -19.62 11.04 -3.46
CA LEU A 44 -19.19 9.73 -2.94
C LEU A 44 -19.18 8.63 -4.00
N GLY A 45 -20.01 8.78 -5.05
CA GLY A 45 -20.20 7.78 -6.07
C GLY A 45 -20.70 6.46 -5.48
N GLU A 46 -20.04 5.37 -5.83
CA GLU A 46 -20.28 4.02 -5.34
C GLU A 46 -19.16 3.51 -4.41
N THR A 47 -18.25 4.40 -3.99
CA THR A 47 -17.03 4.08 -3.23
C THR A 47 -17.29 3.28 -1.95
N ILE A 48 -18.37 3.58 -1.22
CA ILE A 48 -18.71 2.87 0.02
C ILE A 48 -19.08 1.41 -0.28
N GLY A 49 -19.86 1.18 -1.33
CA GLY A 49 -20.22 -0.18 -1.77
C GLY A 49 -19.00 -0.93 -2.27
N TYR A 50 -18.14 -0.26 -3.04
CA TYR A 50 -16.90 -0.83 -3.57
C TYR A 50 -15.91 -1.26 -2.48
N LEU A 51 -15.82 -0.51 -1.38
CA LEU A 51 -14.92 -0.79 -0.25
C LEU A 51 -15.54 -1.67 0.84
N LYS A 52 -16.80 -2.11 0.70
CA LYS A 52 -17.45 -2.98 1.69
C LYS A 52 -16.63 -4.28 1.83
N PRO A 53 -16.23 -4.70 3.05
CA PRO A 53 -15.47 -5.93 3.24
C PRO A 53 -16.21 -7.15 2.69
N TYR A 54 -15.46 -8.07 2.07
CA TYR A 54 -15.95 -9.33 1.51
C TYR A 54 -14.90 -10.44 1.70
N SER A 55 -15.27 -11.69 1.42
CA SER A 55 -14.33 -12.83 1.51
C SER A 55 -13.22 -12.69 0.46
N ALA A 56 -11.96 -12.77 0.88
CA ALA A 56 -10.79 -12.61 0.00
C ALA A 56 -10.68 -13.69 -1.10
N THR A 57 -11.44 -14.79 -1.01
CA THR A 57 -11.53 -15.84 -2.03
C THR A 57 -12.65 -15.62 -3.05
N SER A 58 -13.32 -14.47 -2.99
CA SER A 58 -14.39 -14.03 -3.91
C SER A 58 -14.09 -12.63 -4.43
N ILE A 59 -14.90 -12.13 -5.36
CA ILE A 59 -14.80 -10.74 -5.84
C ILE A 59 -15.74 -9.79 -5.08
N GLY A 60 -16.56 -10.32 -4.17
CA GLY A 60 -17.51 -9.57 -3.35
C GLY A 60 -18.79 -9.17 -4.07
N GLU A 61 -19.87 -8.99 -3.29
CA GLU A 61 -21.21 -8.69 -3.79
C GLU A 61 -21.25 -7.48 -4.75
N PHE A 62 -20.49 -6.43 -4.43
CA PHE A 62 -20.44 -5.22 -5.26
C PHE A 62 -19.99 -5.54 -6.68
N MET A 63 -18.86 -6.24 -6.81
CA MET A 63 -18.28 -6.56 -8.11
C MET A 63 -19.15 -7.60 -8.86
N GLU A 64 -19.66 -8.61 -8.16
CA GLU A 64 -20.55 -9.64 -8.75
C GLU A 64 -21.80 -9.01 -9.37
N GLN A 65 -22.49 -8.14 -8.64
CA GLN A 65 -23.71 -7.48 -9.12
C GLN A 65 -23.44 -6.55 -10.31
N HIS A 66 -22.34 -5.80 -10.28
CA HIS A 66 -21.98 -4.91 -11.38
C HIS A 66 -21.59 -5.69 -12.64
N ILE A 67 -20.78 -6.74 -12.51
CA ILE A 67 -20.42 -7.60 -13.63
C ILE A 67 -21.65 -8.28 -14.22
N SER A 68 -22.55 -8.80 -13.37
CA SER A 68 -23.79 -9.43 -13.83
C SER A 68 -24.69 -8.47 -14.59
N ARG A 69 -24.80 -7.22 -14.12
CA ARG A 69 -25.72 -6.22 -14.69
C ARG A 69 -25.15 -5.47 -15.90
N TYR A 70 -23.85 -5.16 -15.88
CA TYR A 70 -23.22 -4.26 -16.84
C TYR A 70 -22.14 -4.93 -17.70
N GLY A 71 -21.75 -6.17 -17.37
CA GLY A 71 -20.64 -6.87 -17.99
C GLY A 71 -19.31 -6.57 -17.30
N LYS A 72 -18.24 -7.21 -17.79
CA LYS A 72 -16.89 -7.15 -17.18
C LYS A 72 -16.23 -5.78 -17.25
N ILE A 73 -16.74 -4.86 -18.08
CA ILE A 73 -16.23 -3.50 -18.23
C ILE A 73 -17.40 -2.56 -18.02
N TYR A 74 -17.35 -1.76 -16.96
CA TYR A 74 -18.44 -0.86 -16.60
C TYR A 74 -17.92 0.46 -16.05
N LYS A 75 -18.73 1.52 -16.14
CA LYS A 75 -18.42 2.82 -15.55
C LYS A 75 -19.00 2.93 -14.14
N SER A 76 -18.29 3.65 -13.28
CA SER A 76 -18.73 4.04 -11.95
C SER A 76 -18.22 5.44 -11.59
N ASN A 77 -18.54 5.93 -10.39
CA ASN A 77 -17.78 6.99 -9.74
C ASN A 77 -17.16 6.40 -8.47
N LEU A 78 -15.82 6.37 -8.42
CA LEU A 78 -15.07 5.79 -7.32
C LEU A 78 -14.00 6.78 -6.88
N PHE A 79 -13.82 6.91 -5.57
CA PHE A 79 -12.84 7.80 -4.96
C PHE A 79 -12.98 9.28 -5.41
N GLY A 80 -14.20 9.69 -5.77
CA GLY A 80 -14.53 11.04 -6.23
C GLY A 80 -14.35 11.28 -7.73
N GLU A 81 -13.92 10.28 -8.49
CA GLU A 81 -13.60 10.42 -9.91
C GLU A 81 -14.47 9.50 -10.79
N PRO A 82 -14.88 9.94 -12.00
CA PRO A 82 -15.46 9.06 -13.01
C PRO A 82 -14.47 7.95 -13.38
N THR A 83 -14.85 6.69 -13.13
CA THR A 83 -13.94 5.54 -13.20
C THR A 83 -14.50 4.46 -14.12
N ILE A 84 -13.65 3.86 -14.96
CA ILE A 84 -13.97 2.62 -15.66
C ILE A 84 -13.37 1.45 -14.88
N VAL A 85 -14.21 0.51 -14.46
CA VAL A 85 -13.79 -0.71 -13.78
C VAL A 85 -13.69 -1.84 -14.79
N SER A 86 -12.58 -2.57 -14.76
CA SER A 86 -12.32 -3.69 -15.67
C SER A 86 -12.03 -4.98 -14.89
N ALA A 87 -12.96 -5.93 -15.00
CA ALA A 87 -12.79 -7.34 -14.65
C ALA A 87 -12.49 -8.20 -15.89
N ASP A 88 -12.12 -7.57 -17.01
CA ASP A 88 -11.73 -8.26 -18.23
C ASP A 88 -10.21 -8.47 -18.28
N GLY A 89 -9.78 -9.73 -18.38
CA GLY A 89 -8.35 -10.08 -18.37
C GLY A 89 -7.57 -9.54 -19.57
N GLY A 90 -8.22 -9.43 -20.75
CA GLY A 90 -7.60 -8.89 -21.95
C GLY A 90 -7.34 -7.39 -21.83
N LEU A 91 -8.36 -6.64 -21.39
CA LEU A 91 -8.22 -5.20 -21.13
C LEU A 91 -7.21 -4.93 -20.01
N ASN A 92 -7.23 -5.71 -18.93
CA ASN A 92 -6.28 -5.53 -17.82
C ASN A 92 -4.83 -5.73 -18.27
N LYS A 93 -4.56 -6.76 -19.09
CA LYS A 93 -3.24 -6.96 -19.71
C LYS A 93 -2.86 -5.78 -20.61
N PHE A 94 -3.80 -5.30 -21.43
CA PHE A 94 -3.57 -4.15 -22.30
C PHE A 94 -3.22 -2.90 -21.49
N ILE A 95 -3.96 -2.61 -20.41
CA ILE A 95 -3.67 -1.47 -19.51
C ILE A 95 -2.25 -1.56 -18.96
N LEU A 96 -1.90 -2.70 -18.34
CA LEU A 96 -0.60 -2.89 -17.69
C LEU A 96 0.58 -2.83 -18.67
N GLN A 97 0.42 -3.32 -19.91
CA GLN A 97 1.46 -3.26 -20.95
C GLN A 97 1.61 -1.88 -21.59
N ASN A 98 0.68 -0.95 -21.33
CA ASN A 98 0.65 0.38 -21.91
C ASN A 98 0.83 1.50 -20.86
N GLU A 99 1.33 1.17 -19.68
CA GLU A 99 1.72 2.11 -18.64
C GLU A 99 2.77 3.10 -19.17
N GLY A 100 2.56 4.40 -18.94
CA GLY A 100 3.38 5.50 -19.45
C GLY A 100 3.13 5.86 -20.92
N ARG A 101 2.17 5.21 -21.61
CA ARG A 101 1.80 5.50 -23.00
C ARG A 101 0.32 5.84 -23.17
N LEU A 102 -0.56 4.93 -22.77
CA LEU A 102 -2.02 5.10 -22.85
C LEU A 102 -2.66 5.22 -21.46
N PHE A 103 -1.99 4.66 -20.46
CA PHE A 103 -2.41 4.68 -19.06
C PHE A 103 -1.26 5.19 -18.20
N GLU A 104 -1.59 5.71 -17.04
CA GLU A 104 -0.63 6.19 -16.05
C GLU A 104 -1.12 5.83 -14.66
N CYS A 105 -0.19 5.43 -13.79
CA CYS A 105 -0.42 5.15 -12.38
C CYS A 105 -1.05 6.37 -11.69
N SER A 106 -2.28 6.22 -11.19
CA SER A 106 -3.03 7.31 -10.57
C SER A 106 -3.80 6.82 -9.34
N TYR A 107 -3.08 6.63 -8.24
CA TYR A 107 -3.69 6.24 -6.97
C TYR A 107 -4.41 7.42 -6.28
N PRO A 108 -5.40 7.14 -5.41
CA PRO A 108 -6.02 8.16 -4.58
C PRO A 108 -4.99 8.98 -3.79
N ARG A 109 -5.29 10.26 -3.57
CA ARG A 109 -4.38 11.21 -2.89
C ARG A 109 -3.92 10.75 -1.49
N SER A 110 -4.70 9.89 -0.81
CA SER A 110 -4.29 9.27 0.46
C SER A 110 -2.95 8.56 0.35
N ILE A 111 -2.73 7.83 -0.75
CA ILE A 111 -1.51 7.06 -0.97
C ILE A 111 -0.31 7.99 -1.11
N GLY A 112 -0.43 9.06 -1.91
CA GLY A 112 0.65 10.04 -2.02
C GLY A 112 0.91 10.84 -0.74
N GLY A 113 -0.13 11.13 0.05
CA GLY A 113 0.03 11.77 1.35
C GLY A 113 0.75 10.90 2.39
N ILE A 114 0.54 9.57 2.33
CA ILE A 114 1.09 8.63 3.31
C ILE A 114 2.42 8.03 2.86
N LEU A 115 2.55 7.56 1.64
CA LEU A 115 3.81 6.98 1.14
C LEU A 115 4.82 8.07 0.75
N GLY A 116 4.32 9.26 0.39
CA GLY A 116 5.14 10.39 -0.02
C GLY A 116 5.18 10.56 -1.53
N LYS A 117 5.45 11.80 -1.95
CA LYS A 117 5.45 12.20 -3.37
C LYS A 117 6.58 11.56 -4.18
N TRP A 118 7.64 11.08 -3.51
CA TRP A 118 8.75 10.39 -4.16
C TRP A 118 8.64 8.86 -4.11
N SER A 119 7.51 8.33 -3.63
CA SER A 119 7.26 6.89 -3.67
C SER A 119 6.95 6.41 -5.09
N MET A 120 7.31 5.17 -5.41
CA MET A 120 7.10 4.58 -6.75
C MET A 120 5.62 4.45 -7.14
N LEU A 121 4.69 4.52 -6.18
CA LEU A 121 3.24 4.51 -6.48
C LEU A 121 2.69 5.89 -6.87
N VAL A 122 3.52 6.93 -6.81
CA VAL A 122 3.15 8.32 -7.16
C VAL A 122 4.00 8.85 -8.31
N LEU A 123 5.28 8.47 -8.36
CA LEU A 123 6.17 8.88 -9.43
C LEU A 123 5.76 8.26 -10.77
N VAL A 124 6.03 9.02 -11.84
CA VAL A 124 5.83 8.62 -13.23
C VAL A 124 7.07 8.98 -14.06
N GLY A 125 7.16 8.47 -15.29
CA GLY A 125 8.25 8.79 -16.22
C GLY A 125 9.65 8.40 -15.73
N ASP A 126 10.63 9.26 -16.02
CA ASP A 126 12.06 8.98 -15.74
C ASP A 126 12.34 8.82 -14.24
N MET A 127 11.74 9.63 -13.38
CA MET A 127 11.95 9.53 -11.94
C MET A 127 11.46 8.20 -11.36
N HIS A 128 10.32 7.70 -11.85
CA HIS A 128 9.85 6.37 -11.50
C HIS A 128 10.81 5.29 -12.01
N ARG A 129 11.29 5.41 -13.26
CA ARG A 129 12.26 4.47 -13.83
C ARG A 129 13.53 4.38 -12.98
N ASP A 130 14.06 5.51 -12.55
CA ASP A 130 15.31 5.56 -11.78
C ASP A 130 15.13 4.95 -10.38
N MET A 131 14.03 5.27 -9.68
CA MET A 131 13.67 4.64 -8.40
C MET A 131 13.46 3.12 -8.53
N ARG A 132 12.86 2.69 -9.63
CA ARG A 132 12.68 1.27 -9.94
C ARG A 132 14.02 0.58 -10.18
N ILE A 133 14.95 1.19 -10.91
CA ILE A 133 16.29 0.65 -11.16
C ILE A 133 17.06 0.49 -9.84
N ILE A 134 17.04 1.51 -8.97
CA ILE A 134 17.64 1.44 -7.63
C ILE A 134 17.09 0.25 -6.84
N SER A 135 15.77 0.09 -6.83
CA SER A 135 15.10 -1.00 -6.13
C SER A 135 15.47 -2.38 -6.71
N LEU A 136 15.55 -2.50 -8.04
CA LEU A 136 15.94 -3.75 -8.71
C LEU A 136 17.42 -4.10 -8.51
N ASN A 137 18.31 -3.11 -8.46
CA ASN A 137 19.72 -3.33 -8.19
C ASN A 137 19.93 -3.83 -6.76
N PHE A 138 19.21 -3.25 -5.80
CA PHE A 138 19.17 -3.71 -4.43
C PHE A 138 18.62 -5.16 -4.32
N LEU A 139 17.57 -5.48 -5.08
CA LEU A 139 16.96 -6.81 -5.14
C LEU A 139 17.53 -7.70 -6.26
N SER A 140 18.75 -7.42 -6.71
CA SER A 140 19.35 -8.14 -7.84
C SER A 140 19.53 -9.62 -7.54
N ASN A 141 19.53 -10.46 -8.57
CA ASN A 141 19.65 -11.92 -8.41
C ASN A 141 20.91 -12.32 -7.62
N ALA A 142 22.04 -11.66 -7.88
CA ALA A 142 23.28 -11.88 -7.16
C ALA A 142 23.13 -11.62 -5.65
N ARG A 143 22.54 -10.47 -5.29
CA ARG A 143 22.34 -10.07 -3.89
C ARG A 143 21.28 -10.91 -3.19
N LEU A 144 20.21 -11.28 -3.92
CA LEU A 144 19.18 -12.19 -3.43
C LEU A 144 19.78 -13.51 -2.98
N ARG A 145 20.64 -14.12 -3.81
CA ARG A 145 21.27 -15.41 -3.51
C ARG A 145 22.30 -15.35 -2.38
N THR A 146 23.05 -14.25 -2.27
CA THR A 146 24.22 -14.18 -1.38
C THR A 146 23.95 -13.48 -0.05
N HIS A 147 23.09 -12.45 -0.03
CA HIS A 147 22.86 -11.63 1.16
C HIS A 147 21.43 -11.77 1.70
N LEU A 148 20.43 -11.81 0.82
CA LEU A 148 19.03 -11.84 1.26
C LEU A 148 18.61 -13.24 1.73
N LEU A 149 18.96 -14.30 0.98
CA LEU A 149 18.56 -15.67 1.31
C LEU A 149 19.02 -16.14 2.70
N PRO A 150 20.29 -15.94 3.13
CA PRO A 150 20.70 -16.31 4.49
C PRO A 150 19.94 -15.56 5.60
N GLU A 151 19.65 -14.27 5.39
CA GLU A 151 18.86 -13.50 6.36
C GLU A 151 17.38 -13.91 6.35
N VAL A 152 16.81 -14.29 5.19
CA VAL A 152 15.46 -14.88 5.11
C VAL A 152 15.36 -16.12 5.98
N GLU A 153 16.30 -17.06 5.83
CA GLU A 153 16.33 -18.28 6.63
C GLU A 153 16.51 -17.97 8.13
N LYS A 154 17.52 -17.16 8.47
CA LYS A 154 17.80 -16.75 9.86
C LYS A 154 16.58 -16.10 10.54
N HIS A 155 15.91 -15.17 9.86
CA HIS A 155 14.72 -14.52 10.40
C HIS A 155 13.51 -15.46 10.46
N THR A 156 13.40 -16.42 9.54
CA THR A 156 12.38 -17.47 9.57
C THR A 156 12.56 -18.34 10.82
N LEU A 157 13.77 -18.87 11.02
CA LEU A 157 14.11 -19.71 12.17
C LEU A 157 13.96 -18.96 13.50
N LEU A 158 14.32 -17.67 13.55
CA LEU A 158 14.14 -16.84 14.74
C LEU A 158 12.66 -16.73 15.16
N VAL A 159 11.74 -16.64 14.19
CA VAL A 159 10.30 -16.58 14.48
C VAL A 159 9.79 -17.96 14.88
N LEU A 160 10.06 -19.00 14.08
CA LEU A 160 9.58 -20.36 14.31
C LEU A 160 10.10 -20.95 15.64
N SER A 161 11.36 -20.71 16.01
CA SER A 161 11.94 -21.19 17.28
C SER A 161 11.30 -20.56 18.52
N SER A 162 10.60 -19.43 18.37
CA SER A 162 9.87 -18.79 19.46
C SER A 162 8.49 -19.39 19.70
N TRP A 163 8.00 -20.23 18.79
CA TRP A 163 6.69 -20.88 18.91
C TRP A 163 6.77 -22.02 19.92
N LYS A 164 5.76 -22.10 20.79
CA LYS A 164 5.65 -23.17 21.78
C LYS A 164 4.62 -24.19 21.29
N GLU A 165 4.95 -25.47 21.40
CA GLU A 165 3.98 -26.53 21.16
C GLU A 165 2.75 -26.36 22.06
N ASN A 166 1.58 -26.74 21.53
CA ASN A 166 0.30 -26.65 22.24
C ASN A 166 -0.08 -25.24 22.71
N SER A 167 0.49 -24.20 22.11
CA SER A 167 0.09 -22.80 22.33
C SER A 167 -0.72 -22.26 21.16
N ILE A 168 -1.75 -21.47 21.45
CA ILE A 168 -2.51 -20.76 20.43
C ILE A 168 -1.67 -19.56 20.00
N ILE A 169 -1.34 -19.49 18.71
CA ILE A 169 -0.62 -18.37 18.10
C ILE A 169 -1.49 -17.70 17.04
N CYS A 170 -1.30 -16.39 16.86
CA CYS A 170 -1.87 -15.66 15.73
C CYS A 170 -0.87 -15.73 14.56
N SER A 171 -1.11 -16.61 13.59
CA SER A 171 -0.21 -16.80 12.43
C SER A 171 -0.01 -15.51 11.62
N GLN A 172 -1.01 -14.64 11.56
CA GLN A 172 -0.91 -13.34 10.90
C GLN A 172 0.06 -12.40 11.63
N ASP A 173 0.03 -12.36 12.96
CA ASP A 173 0.96 -11.52 13.75
C ASP A 173 2.39 -12.05 13.66
N GLU A 174 2.58 -13.37 13.67
CA GLU A 174 3.90 -13.99 13.50
C GLU A 174 4.46 -13.78 12.08
N ALA A 175 3.63 -13.88 11.04
CA ALA A 175 4.02 -13.55 9.67
C ALA A 175 4.40 -12.06 9.53
N LYS A 176 3.65 -11.15 10.17
CA LYS A 176 3.98 -9.72 10.23
C LYS A 176 5.29 -9.47 10.98
N LYS A 177 5.52 -10.14 12.11
CA LYS A 177 6.78 -10.09 12.87
C LYS A 177 7.96 -10.54 12.00
N PHE A 178 7.83 -11.65 11.29
CA PHE A 178 8.84 -12.14 10.36
C PHE A 178 9.19 -11.10 9.28
N THR A 179 8.20 -10.65 8.50
CA THR A 179 8.48 -9.78 7.35
C THR A 179 8.93 -8.38 7.78
N PHE A 180 8.39 -7.83 8.87
CA PHE A 180 8.85 -6.53 9.39
C PHE A 180 10.31 -6.61 9.80
N ASN A 181 10.69 -7.64 10.56
CA ASN A 181 12.05 -7.83 11.04
C ASN A 181 13.04 -8.01 9.88
N LEU A 182 12.67 -8.83 8.89
CA LEU A 182 13.49 -9.05 7.69
C LEU A 182 13.69 -7.75 6.91
N MET A 183 12.62 -7.00 6.65
CA MET A 183 12.70 -5.75 5.89
C MET A 183 13.44 -4.66 6.67
N ALA A 184 13.22 -4.55 7.98
CA ALA A 184 13.93 -3.60 8.84
C ALA A 184 15.45 -3.88 8.86
N LYS A 185 15.85 -5.17 8.85
CA LYS A 185 17.23 -5.59 8.70
C LYS A 185 17.81 -5.19 7.34
N HIS A 186 17.12 -5.52 6.26
CA HIS A 186 17.62 -5.23 4.90
C HIS A 186 17.57 -3.76 4.51
N ILE A 187 16.70 -2.96 5.10
CA ILE A 187 16.56 -1.55 4.72
C ILE A 187 17.44 -0.63 5.58
N MET A 188 17.56 -0.91 6.88
CA MET A 188 18.22 -0.03 7.86
C MET A 188 19.15 -0.75 8.85
N SER A 189 19.45 -2.03 8.64
CA SER A 189 20.25 -2.85 9.56
C SER A 189 19.70 -2.92 10.99
N LEU A 190 18.36 -2.88 11.14
CA LEU A 190 17.73 -2.98 12.46
C LEU A 190 17.58 -4.42 12.91
N ASP A 191 18.01 -4.71 14.14
CA ASP A 191 17.91 -6.06 14.69
C ASP A 191 16.55 -6.29 15.39
N PRO A 192 15.98 -7.51 15.28
CA PRO A 192 14.75 -7.88 15.96
C PRO A 192 14.84 -7.76 17.49
N GLY A 193 13.72 -7.45 18.14
CA GLY A 193 13.63 -7.40 19.61
C GLY A 193 14.33 -6.22 20.28
N LYS A 194 15.08 -5.39 19.53
CA LYS A 194 15.60 -4.12 20.04
C LYS A 194 14.43 -3.13 20.24
N PRO A 195 14.45 -2.31 21.32
CA PRO A 195 13.38 -1.36 21.60
C PRO A 195 13.06 -0.41 20.44
N GLU A 196 14.08 0.00 19.68
CA GLU A 196 13.90 0.88 18.52
C GLU A 196 13.14 0.20 17.36
N THR A 197 13.47 -1.05 17.05
CA THR A 197 12.80 -1.85 16.02
C THR A 197 11.33 -2.10 16.39
N GLU A 198 11.07 -2.46 17.64
CA GLU A 198 9.72 -2.70 18.15
C GLU A 198 8.85 -1.43 18.18
N ARG A 199 9.45 -0.29 18.51
CA ARG A 199 8.76 1.01 18.44
C ARG A 199 8.44 1.37 16.99
N LEU A 200 9.40 1.20 16.08
CA LEU A 200 9.19 1.47 14.66
C LEU A 200 8.06 0.60 14.09
N LYS A 201 8.01 -0.70 14.44
CA LYS A 201 6.93 -1.62 14.04
C LYS A 201 5.54 -1.09 14.42
N LYS A 202 5.38 -0.59 15.65
CA LYS A 202 4.10 -0.03 16.13
C LYS A 202 3.66 1.20 15.32
N GLU A 203 4.61 2.07 14.96
CA GLU A 203 4.32 3.22 14.10
C GLU A 203 3.91 2.77 12.70
N TYR A 204 4.58 1.76 12.14
CA TYR A 204 4.20 1.20 10.83
C TYR A 204 2.78 0.61 10.86
N ILE A 205 2.38 -0.13 11.89
CA ILE A 205 1.00 -0.65 11.99
C ILE A 205 -0.04 0.49 11.97
N THR A 206 0.26 1.63 12.59
CA THR A 206 -0.65 2.79 12.57
C THR A 206 -0.65 3.50 11.21
N PHE A 207 0.54 3.68 10.63
CA PHE A 207 0.75 4.18 9.28
C PHE A 207 -0.05 3.39 8.23
N MET A 208 -0.01 2.05 8.33
CA MET A 208 -0.70 1.12 7.44
C MET A 208 -2.20 1.34 7.36
N LYS A 209 -2.83 1.54 8.52
CA LYS A 209 -4.29 1.74 8.60
C LYS A 209 -4.74 2.98 7.83
N GLY A 210 -3.86 3.97 7.65
CA GLY A 210 -4.17 5.17 6.88
C GLY A 210 -4.24 4.93 5.38
N VAL A 211 -3.38 4.06 4.82
CA VAL A 211 -3.24 3.85 3.37
C VAL A 211 -4.55 3.34 2.77
N VAL A 212 -5.24 2.47 3.49
CA VAL A 212 -6.51 1.86 3.10
C VAL A 212 -7.74 2.62 3.62
N SER A 213 -7.55 3.79 4.24
CA SER A 213 -8.64 4.58 4.83
C SER A 213 -9.07 5.75 3.93
N ALA A 214 -10.27 6.28 4.19
CA ALA A 214 -10.72 7.51 3.55
C ALA A 214 -9.75 8.68 3.86
N PRO A 215 -9.38 9.52 2.88
CA PRO A 215 -8.38 10.61 3.01
C PRO A 215 -8.88 11.82 3.84
N LEU A 216 -9.43 11.58 5.02
CA LEU A 216 -9.99 12.63 5.90
C LEU A 216 -8.98 13.02 6.97
N ASN A 217 -8.35 14.18 6.84
CA ASN A 217 -7.38 14.70 7.81
C ASN A 217 -8.04 15.37 9.04
N LEU A 218 -8.92 14.63 9.73
CA LEU A 218 -9.65 15.11 10.90
C LEU A 218 -9.15 14.41 12.18
N PRO A 219 -9.20 15.08 13.35
CA PRO A 219 -8.92 14.43 14.64
C PRO A 219 -9.69 13.12 14.81
N GLY A 220 -9.00 12.05 15.21
CA GLY A 220 -9.58 10.73 15.44
C GLY A 220 -9.59 9.78 14.24
N THR A 221 -9.42 10.27 13.01
CA THR A 221 -9.43 9.39 11.82
C THR A 221 -8.14 8.56 11.68
N ALA A 222 -8.26 7.41 11.00
CA ALA A 222 -7.10 6.58 10.67
C ALA A 222 -6.08 7.33 9.80
N TYR A 223 -6.55 8.10 8.83
CA TYR A 223 -5.71 8.90 7.93
C TYR A 223 -4.85 9.92 8.69
N ARG A 224 -5.43 10.69 9.61
CA ARG A 224 -4.66 11.67 10.41
C ARG A 224 -3.62 11.00 11.32
N LYS A 225 -3.99 9.89 11.97
CA LYS A 225 -3.04 9.11 12.80
C LYS A 225 -1.88 8.58 11.95
N ALA A 226 -2.16 8.09 10.74
CA ALA A 226 -1.13 7.63 9.82
C ALA A 226 -0.18 8.75 9.36
N LEU A 227 -0.67 9.97 9.12
CA LEU A 227 0.19 11.13 8.83
C LEU A 227 1.11 11.48 10.01
N GLN A 228 0.63 11.33 11.26
CA GLN A 228 1.47 11.52 12.45
C GLN A 228 2.55 10.43 12.55
N SER A 229 2.18 9.16 12.39
CA SER A 229 3.13 8.06 12.36
C SER A 229 4.14 8.19 11.22
N ARG A 230 3.71 8.65 10.03
CA ARG A 230 4.61 8.98 8.92
C ARG A 230 5.68 9.98 9.36
N SER A 231 5.31 11.08 10.02
CA SER A 231 6.27 12.07 10.50
C SER A 231 7.27 11.47 11.51
N ILE A 232 6.80 10.61 12.42
CA ILE A 232 7.67 9.92 13.39
C ILE A 232 8.64 8.97 12.68
N ILE A 233 8.16 8.18 11.72
CA ILE A 233 8.97 7.25 10.93
C ILE A 233 10.02 8.01 10.12
N LEU A 234 9.64 9.08 9.42
CA LEU A 234 10.58 9.88 8.61
C LEU A 234 11.70 10.47 9.47
N LYS A 235 11.40 11.02 10.65
CA LYS A 235 12.41 11.51 11.60
C LYS A 235 13.35 10.40 12.06
N TYR A 236 12.82 9.20 12.27
CA TYR A 236 13.64 8.05 12.65
C TYR A 236 14.61 7.64 11.53
N ILE A 237 14.11 7.53 10.29
CA ILE A 237 14.92 7.21 9.12
C ILE A 237 15.98 8.29 8.89
N GLU A 238 15.59 9.56 8.99
CA GLU A 238 16.48 10.72 8.87
C GLU A 238 17.63 10.66 9.87
N ARG A 239 17.34 10.37 11.14
CA ARG A 239 18.38 10.16 12.15
C ARG A 239 19.32 9.01 11.79
N LYS A 240 18.79 7.86 11.35
CA LYS A 240 19.62 6.71 10.93
C LYS A 240 20.49 7.03 9.71
N MET A 241 19.97 7.84 8.79
CA MET A 241 20.70 8.33 7.63
C MET A 241 21.85 9.24 8.06
N GLU A 242 21.62 10.17 8.98
CA GLU A 242 22.64 11.07 9.54
C GLU A 242 23.73 10.30 10.31
N GLU A 243 23.33 9.33 11.14
CA GLU A 243 24.27 8.41 11.83
C GLU A 243 25.18 7.69 10.82
N ARG A 244 24.62 7.24 9.68
CA ARG A 244 25.39 6.56 8.63
C ARG A 244 26.34 7.51 7.90
N ILE A 245 25.88 8.72 7.55
CA ILE A 245 26.70 9.76 6.92
C ILE A 245 27.88 10.15 7.83
N GLN A 246 27.66 10.24 9.14
CA GLN A 246 28.72 10.56 10.08
C GLN A 246 29.79 9.45 10.14
N LYS A 247 29.37 8.18 10.24
CA LYS A 247 30.29 7.03 10.18
C LYS A 247 31.09 6.97 8.87
N MET A 248 30.47 7.33 7.75
CA MET A 248 31.15 7.43 6.44
C MET A 248 32.31 8.43 6.48
N ARG A 249 32.12 9.58 7.14
CA ARG A 249 33.14 10.64 7.26
C ARG A 249 34.29 10.25 8.16
N GLU A 250 34.02 9.46 9.19
CA GLU A 250 35.00 9.02 10.19
C GLU A 250 35.89 7.85 9.70
N GLY A 251 35.59 7.27 8.53
CA GLY A 251 36.33 6.13 7.97
C GLY A 251 36.24 4.85 8.83
N SER A 252 35.30 4.82 9.77
CA SER A 252 35.19 3.82 10.84
C SER A 252 34.50 2.52 10.43
N GLU A 253 33.85 2.48 9.26
CA GLU A 253 33.31 1.26 8.65
C GLU A 253 33.72 1.22 7.17
N LYS A 254 34.32 0.11 6.72
CA LYS A 254 34.12 -0.32 5.33
C LYS A 254 32.62 -0.56 5.24
N LEU A 255 31.84 0.40 4.71
CA LEU A 255 30.40 0.21 4.57
C LEU A 255 30.20 -1.05 3.76
N GLU A 256 29.76 -2.10 4.44
CA GLU A 256 29.17 -3.20 3.73
C GLU A 256 27.88 -2.65 3.15
N ASP A 257 27.74 -2.78 1.83
CA ASP A 257 26.58 -2.38 1.05
C ASP A 257 25.37 -3.27 1.35
N ASN A 258 25.24 -3.72 2.61
CA ASN A 258 24.39 -4.80 3.11
C ASN A 258 22.94 -4.38 3.30
N ASP A 259 22.68 -3.09 3.51
CA ASP A 259 21.34 -2.54 3.60
C ASP A 259 21.05 -1.45 2.56
N LEU A 260 19.77 -1.16 2.36
CA LEU A 260 19.31 -0.26 1.31
C LEU A 260 19.76 1.16 1.58
N LEU A 261 19.63 1.62 2.83
CA LEU A 261 19.99 2.98 3.21
C LEU A 261 21.47 3.27 2.92
N GLY A 262 22.38 2.36 3.31
CA GLY A 262 23.80 2.49 2.97
C GLY A 262 24.07 2.41 1.47
N TRP A 263 23.42 1.46 0.78
CA TRP A 263 23.59 1.29 -0.66
C TRP A 263 23.20 2.55 -1.44
N VAL A 264 22.03 3.12 -1.13
CA VAL A 264 21.47 4.32 -1.79
C VAL A 264 22.33 5.55 -1.52
N LEU A 265 22.81 5.74 -0.29
CA LEU A 265 23.69 6.85 0.08
C LEU A 265 25.02 6.86 -0.69
N LYS A 266 25.47 5.71 -1.19
CA LYS A 266 26.76 5.54 -1.88
C LYS A 266 26.63 5.45 -3.40
N HIS A 267 25.54 4.88 -3.91
CA HIS A 267 25.40 4.54 -5.33
C HIS A 267 24.30 5.33 -6.04
N SER A 268 23.73 6.35 -5.40
CA SER A 268 22.71 7.19 -6.03
C SER A 268 22.89 8.66 -5.66
N ASP A 269 22.43 9.53 -6.54
CA ASP A 269 22.37 10.97 -6.32
C ASP A 269 20.99 11.42 -5.81
N LEU A 270 20.26 10.53 -5.13
CA LEU A 270 18.95 10.85 -4.58
C LEU A 270 19.06 11.92 -3.50
N TYR A 271 18.17 12.90 -3.56
CA TYR A 271 18.03 13.89 -2.52
C TYR A 271 17.50 13.26 -1.22
N LYS A 272 17.75 13.92 -0.10
CA LYS A 272 17.32 13.48 1.24
C LYS A 272 15.86 13.03 1.26
N GLU A 273 14.93 13.84 0.80
CA GLU A 273 13.50 13.54 0.82
C GLU A 273 13.14 12.31 -0.03
N GLN A 274 13.87 12.08 -1.13
CA GLN A 274 13.69 10.93 -2.00
C GLN A 274 14.15 9.63 -1.32
N ILE A 275 15.28 9.67 -0.62
CA ILE A 275 15.79 8.53 0.16
C ILE A 275 14.79 8.18 1.27
N LEU A 276 14.29 9.17 2.01
CA LEU A 276 13.34 8.93 3.10
C LEU A 276 12.04 8.27 2.60
N ASP A 277 11.47 8.76 1.51
CA ASP A 277 10.26 8.19 0.90
C ASP A 277 10.51 6.79 0.32
N LEU A 278 11.67 6.55 -0.29
CA LEU A 278 12.06 5.23 -0.82
C LEU A 278 12.17 4.18 0.30
N VAL A 279 12.92 4.48 1.36
CA VAL A 279 13.11 3.61 2.52
C VAL A 279 11.77 3.30 3.18
N LEU A 280 10.94 4.34 3.39
CA LEU A 280 9.64 4.19 4.02
C LEU A 280 8.68 3.34 3.18
N SER A 281 8.61 3.60 1.87
CA SER A 281 7.70 2.87 0.97
C SER A 281 8.14 1.43 0.71
N LEU A 282 9.44 1.13 0.66
CA LEU A 282 9.91 -0.25 0.51
C LEU A 282 9.73 -1.07 1.79
N LEU A 283 9.90 -0.47 2.98
CA LEU A 283 9.61 -1.16 4.24
C LEU A 283 8.11 -1.50 4.34
N PHE A 284 7.24 -0.58 3.92
CA PHE A 284 5.80 -0.84 3.75
C PHE A 284 5.55 -2.01 2.79
N ALA A 285 6.13 -1.97 1.59
CA ALA A 285 5.82 -2.91 0.52
C ALA A 285 6.22 -4.34 0.89
N GLY A 286 7.44 -4.54 1.41
CA GLY A 286 7.93 -5.86 1.78
C GLY A 286 7.30 -6.44 3.05
N HIS A 287 6.77 -5.59 3.93
CA HIS A 287 6.10 -6.04 5.16
C HIS A 287 4.70 -6.60 4.90
N GLU A 288 3.83 -5.82 4.27
CA GLU A 288 2.39 -6.12 4.23
C GLU A 288 2.01 -7.15 3.18
N THR A 289 2.67 -7.14 2.03
CA THR A 289 2.37 -8.09 0.96
C THR A 289 2.77 -9.51 1.37
N SER A 290 4.05 -9.70 1.71
CA SER A 290 4.60 -11.00 2.09
C SER A 290 3.96 -11.58 3.36
N SER A 291 3.61 -10.75 4.36
CA SER A 291 3.01 -11.27 5.59
C SER A 291 1.61 -11.83 5.35
N VAL A 292 0.80 -11.14 4.54
CA VAL A 292 -0.54 -11.63 4.15
C VAL A 292 -0.42 -12.89 3.30
N SER A 293 0.52 -12.95 2.36
CA SER A 293 0.77 -14.15 1.55
C SER A 293 1.12 -15.37 2.42
N ILE A 294 2.01 -15.20 3.41
CA ILE A 294 2.38 -16.29 4.34
C ILE A 294 1.17 -16.70 5.19
N ALA A 295 0.41 -15.74 5.73
CA ALA A 295 -0.79 -16.04 6.51
C ALA A 295 -1.84 -16.79 5.68
N LEU A 296 -2.04 -16.41 4.42
CA LEU A 296 -2.92 -17.11 3.47
C LEU A 296 -2.41 -18.52 3.15
N ALA A 297 -1.10 -18.70 2.96
CA ALA A 297 -0.51 -20.01 2.75
C ALA A 297 -0.80 -20.94 3.94
N ILE A 298 -0.58 -20.47 5.18
CA ILE A 298 -0.92 -21.22 6.40
C ILE A 298 -2.42 -21.55 6.45
N TYR A 299 -3.27 -20.58 6.12
CA TYR A 299 -4.73 -20.74 6.10
C TYR A 299 -5.23 -21.78 5.08
N PHE A 300 -4.63 -21.83 3.88
CA PHE A 300 -5.00 -22.82 2.87
C PHE A 300 -4.39 -24.19 3.15
N LEU A 301 -3.14 -24.25 3.59
CA LEU A 301 -2.44 -25.51 3.85
C LEU A 301 -3.06 -26.31 4.98
N GLN A 302 -3.59 -25.66 6.03
CA GLN A 302 -4.29 -26.41 7.09
C GLN A 302 -5.54 -27.14 6.57
N ALA A 303 -6.19 -26.63 5.53
CA ALA A 303 -7.33 -27.25 4.87
C ALA A 303 -6.94 -28.27 3.78
N CYS A 304 -5.65 -28.42 3.47
CA CYS A 304 -5.16 -29.33 2.43
C CYS A 304 -3.98 -30.20 2.94
N PRO A 305 -4.26 -31.24 3.76
CA PRO A 305 -3.22 -32.10 4.34
C PRO A 305 -2.34 -32.80 3.29
N THR A 306 -2.90 -33.14 2.12
CA THR A 306 -2.16 -33.76 1.01
C THR A 306 -1.05 -32.84 0.50
N ALA A 307 -1.32 -31.55 0.35
CA ALA A 307 -0.31 -30.57 -0.06
C ALA A 307 0.77 -30.43 1.02
N VAL A 308 0.40 -30.43 2.30
CA VAL A 308 1.37 -30.39 3.41
C VAL A 308 2.26 -31.63 3.41
N GLN A 309 1.72 -32.82 3.11
CA GLN A 309 2.52 -34.03 3.02
C GLN A 309 3.54 -33.94 1.86
N GLN A 310 3.09 -33.54 0.66
CA GLN A 310 3.99 -33.38 -0.48
C GLN A 310 5.10 -32.36 -0.22
N LEU A 311 4.78 -31.23 0.42
CA LEU A 311 5.77 -30.21 0.82
C LEU A 311 6.78 -30.68 1.87
N ARG A 312 6.49 -31.75 2.63
CA ARG A 312 7.45 -32.35 3.57
C ARG A 312 8.38 -33.36 2.89
N GLU A 313 7.96 -33.90 1.73
CA GLU A 313 8.73 -34.88 0.96
C GLU A 313 9.73 -34.21 0.00
N GLU A 314 9.42 -32.98 -0.46
CA GLU A 314 10.31 -32.09 -1.24
C GLU A 314 11.53 -31.63 -0.44
#